data_AF-A0A9P5ZHJ9-F1
#
_entry.id   AF-A0A9P5ZHJ9-F1
#
_cell.length_a   1.000
_cell.length_b   1.000
_cell.length_c   1.000
_cell.angle_alpha   90.00
_cell.angle_beta   90.00
_cell.angle_gamma   90.00
#
_symmetry.space_group_name_H-M   'P 1'
#
loop_
_entity.id
_entity.type
_entity.pdbx_description
1 polymer ?
#
loop_
_entity_poly.entity_id
_entity_poly.type
_entity_poly.pdbx_seq_one_letter_code
_entity_poly.pdbx_strand_id
1 'polypeptide(L)'
;YRQKVFLPAWAQLEGRTRSWQEANMMEEEVQQPSGSPIYGPPRRRVVVWFHDESTFYANDRWKQHWVHKGETAKPRAKGEGASLMAVGFVSADYGWLHSPDGKDTSIQLFKVGKNRDGYFTSEDIIAHANKAMDILNKHFLNEEHVLVYDNANTHSKHAGDTLSARRMPKGTSAAAKNWGVEAPMTASDSSIIHDTHGNIRKIKVPMGEGKLPDGTAQPLYFLPGHPKAGLFKGMAVILQERGLINESKLRAECKGFKCLPGAKDCCCWHVMYNQPDFVEVKSLLEIACKARGCLVIFLPKFHCELNFIEQCWGWAKRVYREFPASSKEADLERNVLQVLESVPLVSMRWYDILLSSRQFYQHRLDGRLAAWVSKKYRGHRVITETLMQEIEVAAAKAFA
;
A
#
# COMPACT_ATOMS: atom_id res chain seq x y z
N TYR A 1 13.40 -1.87 -1.82
CA TYR A 1 12.17 -1.25 -2.30
C TYR A 1 12.30 0.29 -2.37
N ARG A 2 12.34 1.03 -1.26
CA ARG A 2 12.44 2.53 -1.23
C ARG A 2 13.36 3.11 -2.32
N GLN A 3 14.66 2.79 -2.26
CA GLN A 3 15.68 3.36 -3.17
C GLN A 3 15.59 2.89 -4.63
N LYS A 4 15.09 1.68 -4.87
CA LYS A 4 15.17 1.02 -6.20
C LYS A 4 13.86 1.05 -6.98
N VAL A 5 12.74 1.28 -6.30
CA VAL A 5 11.40 1.18 -6.88
C VAL A 5 10.62 2.45 -6.60
N PHE A 6 10.40 2.78 -5.32
CA PHE A 6 9.56 3.91 -4.94
C PHE A 6 10.13 5.26 -5.39
N LEU A 7 11.39 5.58 -5.06
CA LEU A 7 11.97 6.88 -5.45
C LEU A 7 12.08 7.05 -6.97
N PRO A 8 12.55 6.04 -7.74
CA PRO A 8 12.56 6.15 -9.20
C PRO A 8 11.16 6.31 -9.80
N ALA A 9 10.15 5.58 -9.29
CA ALA A 9 8.77 5.72 -9.75
C ALA A 9 8.23 7.12 -9.46
N TRP A 10 8.43 7.64 -8.25
CA TRP A 10 7.98 8.98 -7.87
C TRP A 10 8.66 10.08 -8.71
N ALA A 11 9.97 9.97 -8.95
CA ALA A 11 10.72 10.93 -9.77
C ALA A 11 10.20 11.02 -11.21
N GLN A 12 9.68 9.92 -11.78
CA GLN A 12 9.06 9.93 -13.12
C GLN A 12 7.70 10.67 -13.16
N LEU A 13 7.02 10.75 -12.02
CA LEU A 13 5.74 11.45 -11.88
C LEU A 13 5.92 12.93 -11.52
N GLU A 14 6.98 13.26 -10.79
CA GLU A 14 7.19 14.57 -10.16
C GLU A 14 7.08 15.77 -11.13
N GLY A 15 7.57 15.63 -12.36
CA GLY A 15 7.48 16.69 -13.38
C GLY A 15 6.10 16.84 -14.02
N ARG A 16 5.16 15.96 -13.70
CA ARG A 16 3.78 15.93 -14.24
C ARG A 16 2.71 16.07 -13.16
N THR A 17 3.10 15.98 -11.89
CA THR A 17 2.24 16.28 -10.74
C THR A 17 2.29 17.77 -10.42
N ARG A 18 1.21 18.31 -9.86
CA ARG A 18 1.20 19.70 -9.41
C ARG A 18 2.14 19.86 -8.21
N SER A 19 2.87 20.96 -8.20
CA SER A 19 3.71 21.36 -7.06
C SER A 19 2.98 22.45 -6.28
N TRP A 20 2.53 22.10 -5.08
CA TRP A 20 1.92 23.06 -4.16
C TRP A 20 3.00 23.77 -3.34
N GLN A 21 2.85 25.07 -3.17
CA GLN A 21 3.72 25.97 -2.42
C GLN A 21 2.85 27.00 -1.70
N GLU A 22 3.38 27.67 -0.68
CA GLU A 22 2.63 28.70 0.06
C GLU A 22 2.01 29.77 -0.84
N ALA A 23 2.70 30.14 -1.92
CA ALA A 23 2.23 31.12 -2.89
C ALA A 23 1.01 30.68 -3.72
N ASN A 24 0.78 29.38 -3.94
CA ASN A 24 -0.26 28.88 -4.83
C ASN A 24 -1.32 27.99 -4.15
N MET A 25 -1.35 27.93 -2.81
CA MET A 25 -2.26 27.04 -2.08
C MET A 25 -3.74 27.37 -2.23
N MET A 26 -4.06 28.61 -2.60
CA MET A 26 -5.42 29.08 -2.82
C MET A 26 -5.82 29.03 -4.29
N GLU A 27 -4.93 28.60 -5.18
CA GLU A 27 -5.26 28.48 -6.59
C GLU A 27 -6.27 27.34 -6.81
N GLU A 28 -7.40 27.69 -7.42
CA GLU A 28 -8.43 26.75 -7.87
C GLU A 28 -8.27 26.40 -9.35
N GLU A 29 -7.57 27.23 -10.13
CA GLU A 29 -7.46 27.05 -11.58
C GLU A 29 -6.43 26.01 -12.01
N VAL A 30 -6.78 25.31 -13.10
CA VAL A 30 -5.91 24.39 -13.83
C VAL A 30 -4.97 25.20 -14.71
N GLN A 31 -3.86 25.70 -14.17
CA GLN A 31 -2.75 26.10 -15.04
C GLN A 31 -2.27 24.83 -15.77
N GLN A 32 -2.50 24.77 -17.09
CA GLN A 32 -1.91 23.75 -17.93
C GLN A 32 -0.39 23.79 -17.74
N PRO A 33 0.30 22.65 -17.71
CA PRO A 33 1.75 22.64 -17.55
C PRO A 33 2.38 23.51 -18.64
N SER A 34 3.12 24.54 -18.22
CA SER A 34 3.91 25.42 -19.07
C SER A 34 5.09 24.64 -19.66
N GLY A 35 4.80 23.77 -20.64
CA GLY A 35 5.79 22.84 -21.18
C GLY A 35 5.22 21.76 -22.09
N SER A 36 4.03 21.94 -22.68
CA SER A 36 3.60 21.06 -23.76
C SER A 36 4.65 21.10 -24.88
N PRO A 37 5.22 19.96 -25.30
CA PRO A 37 6.22 19.95 -26.34
C PRO A 37 5.60 20.47 -27.64
N ILE A 38 6.37 21.28 -28.39
CA ILE A 38 5.97 21.85 -29.69
C ILE A 38 5.65 20.72 -30.70
N TYR A 39 6.15 19.49 -30.47
CA TYR A 39 5.85 18.29 -31.22
C TYR A 39 5.55 17.11 -30.29
N GLY A 40 4.39 16.46 -30.49
CA GLY A 40 3.93 15.29 -29.73
C GLY A 40 2.62 15.54 -28.98
N PRO A 41 1.87 14.49 -28.60
CA PRO A 41 0.65 14.66 -27.82
C PRO A 41 0.98 15.32 -26.46
N PRO A 42 0.14 16.24 -25.97
CA PRO A 42 0.36 16.88 -24.67
C PRO A 42 0.44 15.80 -23.58
N ARG A 43 1.49 15.87 -22.76
CA ARG A 43 1.61 14.98 -21.60
C ARG A 43 0.50 15.33 -20.62
N ARG A 44 -0.41 14.37 -20.38
CA ARG A 44 -1.48 14.55 -19.39
C ARG A 44 -0.87 14.77 -18.00
N ARG A 45 -1.49 15.69 -17.25
CA ARG A 45 -1.17 15.93 -15.85
C ARG A 45 -1.42 14.66 -15.05
N VAL A 46 -0.55 14.38 -14.10
CA VAL A 46 -0.73 13.27 -13.15
C VAL A 46 -1.38 13.79 -11.87
N VAL A 47 -2.46 13.14 -11.46
CA VAL A 47 -3.11 13.35 -10.16
C VAL A 47 -2.87 12.12 -9.32
N VAL A 48 -2.34 12.35 -8.12
CA VAL A 48 -2.01 11.28 -7.17
C VAL A 48 -3.12 11.19 -6.12
N TRP A 49 -3.60 9.97 -5.90
CA TRP A 49 -4.65 9.63 -4.94
C TRP A 49 -4.10 8.68 -3.88
N PHE A 50 -4.06 9.11 -2.63
CA PHE A 50 -3.63 8.30 -1.50
C PHE A 50 -4.83 7.56 -0.91
N HIS A 51 -4.71 6.24 -0.78
CA HIS A 51 -5.69 5.34 -0.19
C HIS A 51 -5.26 4.93 1.21
N ASP A 52 -6.22 4.84 2.11
CA ASP A 52 -6.04 4.29 3.45
C ASP A 52 -7.39 3.99 4.14
N GLU A 53 -7.34 3.28 5.26
CA GLU A 53 -8.47 3.00 6.14
C GLU A 53 -8.30 3.57 7.54
N SER A 54 -9.36 4.15 8.11
CA SER A 54 -9.36 4.59 9.50
C SER A 54 -10.60 4.14 10.25
N THR A 55 -10.38 3.61 11.46
CA THR A 55 -11.48 3.20 12.35
C THR A 55 -11.89 4.34 13.29
N PHE A 56 -13.18 4.63 13.32
CA PHE A 56 -13.85 5.51 14.25
C PHE A 56 -14.65 4.67 15.26
N TYR A 57 -14.73 5.17 16.50
CA TYR A 57 -15.43 4.50 17.58
C TYR A 57 -16.57 5.37 18.09
N ALA A 58 -17.72 4.75 18.40
CA ALA A 58 -18.90 5.45 18.90
C ALA A 58 -18.58 6.28 20.16
N ASN A 59 -17.70 5.80 21.02
CA ASN A 59 -17.33 6.48 22.27
C ASN A 59 -16.00 7.27 22.19
N ASP A 60 -15.35 7.40 21.03
CA ASP A 60 -14.16 8.25 20.91
C ASP A 60 -14.57 9.73 21.05
N ARG A 61 -14.31 10.30 22.23
CA ARG A 61 -14.72 11.65 22.63
C ARG A 61 -13.60 12.35 23.37
N TRP A 62 -13.67 13.67 23.44
CA TRP A 62 -12.68 14.45 24.17
C TRP A 62 -12.73 14.08 25.67
N LYS A 63 -11.68 13.45 26.16
CA LYS A 63 -11.61 12.92 27.54
C LYS A 63 -11.25 13.99 28.57
N GLN A 64 -10.62 15.08 28.15
CA GLN A 64 -10.20 16.17 29.01
C GLN A 64 -10.78 17.48 28.45
N HIS A 65 -11.62 18.13 29.24
CA HIS A 65 -12.17 19.44 28.94
C HIS A 65 -12.38 20.23 30.23
N TRP A 66 -12.35 21.54 30.12
CA TRP A 66 -12.72 22.42 31.23
C TRP A 66 -14.23 22.35 31.44
N VAL A 67 -14.66 22.24 32.69
CA VAL A 67 -16.08 22.24 33.09
C VAL A 67 -16.33 23.38 34.06
N HIS A 68 -17.54 23.92 34.05
CA HIS A 68 -17.92 24.94 35.02
C HIS A 68 -17.95 24.34 36.44
N LYS A 69 -17.65 25.14 37.47
CA LYS A 69 -17.60 24.67 38.88
C LYS A 69 -18.89 23.99 39.35
N GLY A 70 -20.03 24.36 38.77
CA GLY A 70 -21.34 23.77 39.07
C GLY A 70 -21.71 22.53 38.26
N GLU A 71 -20.87 22.08 37.32
CA GLU A 71 -21.16 20.93 36.49
C GLU A 71 -20.81 19.63 37.21
N THR A 72 -21.80 18.74 37.34
CA THR A 72 -21.62 17.42 37.97
C THR A 72 -20.99 16.43 36.99
N ALA A 73 -20.05 15.61 37.49
CA ALA A 73 -19.42 14.56 36.69
C ALA A 73 -20.47 13.60 36.09
N LYS A 74 -20.60 13.58 34.76
CA LYS A 74 -21.46 12.64 34.05
C LYS A 74 -20.70 11.34 33.75
N PRO A 75 -21.17 10.17 34.22
CA PRO A 75 -20.58 8.88 33.86
C PRO A 75 -20.57 8.68 32.35
N ARG A 76 -19.48 8.13 31.82
CA ARG A 76 -19.35 7.79 30.39
C ARG A 76 -19.44 6.27 30.21
N ALA A 77 -19.96 5.85 29.07
CA ALA A 77 -19.99 4.44 28.70
C ALA A 77 -18.57 3.85 28.72
N LYS A 78 -18.42 2.66 29.30
CA LYS A 78 -17.14 1.95 29.35
C LYS A 78 -16.86 1.32 27.97
N GLY A 79 -15.60 1.42 27.52
CA GLY A 79 -15.15 0.85 26.25
C GLY A 79 -15.36 1.77 25.05
N GLU A 80 -14.96 1.30 23.87
CA GLU A 80 -14.93 2.09 22.63
C GLU A 80 -16.30 2.19 21.94
N GLY A 81 -17.25 1.31 22.29
CA GLY A 81 -18.55 1.23 21.63
C GLY A 81 -18.45 0.59 20.25
N ALA A 82 -19.44 0.83 19.38
CA ALA A 82 -19.43 0.34 18.02
C ALA A 82 -18.25 0.93 17.23
N SER A 83 -17.57 0.11 16.43
CA SER A 83 -16.53 0.52 15.50
C SER A 83 -17.11 0.71 14.09
N LEU A 84 -16.58 1.69 13.38
CA LEU A 84 -16.89 1.96 11.98
C LEU A 84 -15.59 2.30 11.26
N MET A 85 -15.23 1.50 10.27
CA MET A 85 -14.11 1.78 9.39
C MET A 85 -14.58 2.70 8.26
N ALA A 86 -13.84 3.77 8.01
CA ALA A 86 -13.96 4.60 6.83
C ALA A 86 -12.76 4.32 5.92
N VAL A 87 -13.04 4.15 4.64
CA VAL A 87 -12.06 3.86 3.58
C VAL A 87 -12.22 4.94 2.52
N GLY A 88 -11.13 5.53 2.06
CA GLY A 88 -11.21 6.65 1.10
C GLY A 88 -9.95 6.85 0.28
N PHE A 89 -10.09 7.69 -0.75
CA PHE A 89 -8.97 8.22 -1.53
C PHE A 89 -8.91 9.74 -1.34
N VAL A 90 -7.72 10.28 -1.15
CA VAL A 90 -7.49 11.73 -1.03
C VAL A 90 -6.43 12.20 -2.01
N SER A 91 -6.62 13.37 -2.61
CA SER A 91 -5.64 14.06 -3.43
C SER A 91 -5.42 15.48 -2.92
N ALA A 92 -4.20 16.00 -2.99
CA ALA A 92 -3.95 17.42 -2.72
C ALA A 92 -4.64 18.34 -3.74
N ASP A 93 -4.96 17.80 -4.92
CA ASP A 93 -5.60 18.54 -5.99
C ASP A 93 -7.10 18.74 -5.75
N TYR A 94 -7.78 17.68 -5.29
CA TYR A 94 -9.25 17.60 -5.24
C TYR A 94 -9.83 17.29 -3.85
N GLY A 95 -8.99 16.94 -2.89
CA GLY A 95 -9.43 16.46 -1.58
C GLY A 95 -9.89 15.02 -1.64
N TRP A 96 -10.93 14.67 -0.87
CA TRP A 96 -11.56 13.35 -0.96
C TRP A 96 -12.10 13.09 -2.36
N LEU A 97 -12.06 11.83 -2.83
CA LEU A 97 -12.54 11.50 -4.17
C LEU A 97 -14.07 11.53 -4.25
N HIS A 98 -14.57 12.59 -4.86
CA HIS A 98 -15.97 12.77 -5.25
C HIS A 98 -16.08 13.03 -6.76
N SER A 99 -17.22 12.72 -7.34
CA SER A 99 -17.56 13.26 -8.66
C SER A 99 -17.75 14.78 -8.56
N PRO A 100 -17.45 15.55 -9.63
CA PRO A 100 -17.66 17.00 -9.67
C PRO A 100 -19.11 17.43 -9.41
N ASP A 101 -20.09 16.56 -9.66
CA ASP A 101 -21.51 16.82 -9.38
C ASP A 101 -21.95 16.40 -7.96
N GLY A 102 -21.02 15.88 -7.14
CA GLY A 102 -21.25 15.45 -5.76
C GLY A 102 -22.12 14.21 -5.60
N LYS A 103 -22.48 13.52 -6.69
CA LYS A 103 -23.38 12.35 -6.66
C LYS A 103 -22.67 11.03 -6.36
N ASP A 104 -21.43 10.90 -6.79
CA ASP A 104 -20.61 9.72 -6.60
C ASP A 104 -19.48 10.05 -5.62
N THR A 105 -19.18 9.15 -4.69
CA THR A 105 -18.02 9.25 -3.78
C THR A 105 -17.31 7.93 -3.69
N SER A 106 -15.99 7.94 -3.59
CA SER A 106 -15.26 6.70 -3.30
C SER A 106 -15.48 6.26 -1.86
N ILE A 107 -15.68 7.21 -0.91
CA ILE A 107 -15.76 6.94 0.53
C ILE A 107 -16.70 5.76 0.81
N GLN A 108 -16.18 4.77 1.52
CA GLN A 108 -16.90 3.57 1.92
C GLN A 108 -16.84 3.42 3.43
N LEU A 109 -17.99 3.16 4.03
CA LEU A 109 -18.11 2.81 5.44
C LEU A 109 -18.25 1.29 5.56
N PHE A 110 -17.55 0.71 6.54
CA PHE A 110 -17.51 -0.73 6.75
C PHE A 110 -17.61 -1.06 8.25
N LYS A 111 -18.58 -1.89 8.61
CA LYS A 111 -18.85 -2.28 10.00
C LYS A 111 -18.01 -3.51 10.36
N VAL A 112 -16.80 -3.28 10.84
CA VAL A 112 -15.86 -4.37 11.18
C VAL A 112 -16.40 -5.27 12.30
N GLY A 113 -16.41 -6.59 12.07
CA GLY A 113 -16.69 -7.59 13.11
C GLY A 113 -17.37 -8.85 12.57
N LYS A 114 -17.13 -10.00 13.23
CA LYS A 114 -17.67 -11.32 12.82
C LYS A 114 -19.21 -11.37 12.74
N ASN A 115 -19.90 -10.60 13.58
CA ASN A 115 -21.37 -10.50 13.58
C ASN A 115 -21.86 -9.21 12.88
N ARG A 116 -21.02 -8.62 12.02
CA ARG A 116 -21.27 -7.39 11.26
C ARG A 116 -20.88 -7.65 9.80
N ASP A 117 -20.14 -6.75 9.15
CA ASP A 117 -19.74 -6.90 7.74
C ASP A 117 -18.50 -7.81 7.57
N GLY A 118 -17.94 -8.34 8.66
CA GLY A 118 -16.77 -9.22 8.63
C GLY A 118 -15.44 -8.46 8.74
N TYR A 119 -14.46 -8.88 7.96
CA TYR A 119 -13.13 -8.28 7.89
C TYR A 119 -12.92 -7.68 6.50
N PHE A 120 -12.31 -6.50 6.43
CA PHE A 120 -11.98 -5.86 5.16
C PHE A 120 -10.84 -6.61 4.47
N THR A 121 -11.09 -7.17 3.29
CA THR A 121 -10.18 -8.07 2.58
C THR A 121 -9.48 -7.41 1.40
N SER A 122 -8.50 -8.11 0.82
CA SER A 122 -7.89 -7.73 -0.47
C SER A 122 -8.89 -7.59 -1.61
N GLU A 123 -9.97 -8.37 -1.59
CA GLU A 123 -11.02 -8.32 -2.60
C GLU A 123 -11.83 -7.03 -2.45
N ASP A 124 -12.10 -6.59 -1.21
CA ASP A 124 -12.73 -5.29 -0.94
C ASP A 124 -11.85 -4.12 -1.40
N ILE A 125 -10.53 -4.22 -1.23
CA ILE A 125 -9.56 -3.23 -1.73
C ILE A 125 -9.64 -3.09 -3.25
N ILE A 126 -9.68 -4.21 -3.97
CA ILE A 126 -9.78 -4.22 -5.43
C ILE A 126 -11.15 -3.66 -5.87
N ALA A 127 -12.24 -4.02 -5.17
CA ALA A 127 -13.56 -3.47 -5.44
C ALA A 127 -13.61 -1.96 -5.22
N HIS A 128 -13.01 -1.46 -4.13
CA HIS A 128 -12.92 -0.03 -3.85
C HIS A 128 -12.04 0.72 -4.86
N ALA A 129 -10.92 0.12 -5.29
CA ALA A 129 -10.09 0.66 -6.36
C ALA A 129 -10.87 0.76 -7.68
N ASN A 130 -11.67 -0.26 -8.01
CA ASN A 130 -12.55 -0.24 -9.19
C ASN A 130 -13.57 0.89 -9.12
N LYS A 131 -14.25 1.05 -7.98
CA LYS A 131 -15.20 2.15 -7.76
C LYS A 131 -14.52 3.52 -7.93
N ALA A 132 -13.32 3.70 -7.37
CA ALA A 132 -12.56 4.93 -7.56
C ALA A 132 -12.22 5.17 -9.04
N MET A 133 -11.73 4.15 -9.75
CA MET A 133 -11.44 4.24 -11.17
C MET A 133 -12.69 4.48 -12.04
N ASP A 134 -13.87 4.04 -11.61
CA ASP A 134 -15.14 4.35 -12.31
C ASP A 134 -15.44 5.85 -12.25
N ILE A 135 -15.26 6.47 -11.08
CA ILE A 135 -15.42 7.93 -10.89
C ILE A 135 -14.38 8.68 -11.74
N LEU A 136 -13.12 8.26 -11.67
CA LEU A 136 -12.01 8.89 -12.39
C LEU A 136 -12.20 8.83 -13.91
N ASN A 137 -12.51 7.65 -14.45
CA ASN A 137 -12.72 7.47 -15.89
C ASN A 137 -13.98 8.18 -16.39
N LYS A 138 -14.97 8.43 -15.54
CA LYS A 138 -16.20 9.14 -15.92
C LYS A 138 -16.02 10.65 -15.91
N HIS A 139 -15.27 11.19 -14.94
CA HIS A 139 -15.26 12.63 -14.65
C HIS A 139 -13.92 13.35 -14.89
N PHE A 140 -12.80 12.63 -14.96
CA PHE A 140 -11.44 13.22 -14.97
C PHE A 140 -10.61 12.76 -16.19
N LEU A 141 -11.24 12.66 -17.37
CA LEU A 141 -10.69 12.07 -18.60
C LEU A 141 -9.38 12.68 -19.14
N ASN A 142 -9.10 13.94 -18.81
CA ASN A 142 -7.94 14.68 -19.33
C ASN A 142 -6.68 14.51 -18.47
N GLU A 143 -6.76 13.70 -17.41
CA GLU A 143 -5.70 13.48 -16.44
C GLU A 143 -5.26 12.01 -16.45
N GLU A 144 -4.06 11.78 -15.95
CA GLU A 144 -3.57 10.44 -15.63
C GLU A 144 -3.64 10.27 -14.11
N HIS A 145 -4.10 9.11 -13.65
CA HIS A 145 -4.32 8.86 -12.24
C HIS A 145 -3.38 7.79 -11.70
N VAL A 146 -2.79 8.09 -10.55
CA VAL A 146 -1.93 7.18 -9.81
C VAL A 146 -2.55 6.93 -8.44
N LEU A 147 -2.73 5.66 -8.08
CA LEU A 147 -3.25 5.25 -6.79
C LEU A 147 -2.10 4.84 -5.88
N VAL A 148 -1.96 5.50 -4.74
CA VAL A 148 -0.93 5.24 -3.73
C VAL A 148 -1.54 4.50 -2.57
N TYR A 149 -0.91 3.40 -2.17
CA TYR A 149 -1.33 2.57 -1.05
C TYR A 149 -0.19 2.45 -0.04
N ASP A 150 -0.51 2.22 1.23
CA ASP A 150 0.48 1.74 2.17
C ASP A 150 0.99 0.33 1.77
N ASN A 151 2.03 -0.16 2.45
CA ASN A 151 2.60 -1.48 2.17
C ASN A 151 2.03 -2.58 3.06
N ALA A 152 0.72 -2.54 3.31
CA ALA A 152 0.01 -3.59 4.03
C ALA A 152 -0.04 -4.89 3.20
N ASN A 153 -0.09 -6.03 3.91
CA ASN A 153 -0.18 -7.34 3.27
C ASN A 153 -1.51 -7.52 2.50
N THR A 154 -2.57 -6.82 2.92
CA THR A 154 -3.88 -6.80 2.25
C THR A 154 -3.80 -6.14 0.87
N HIS A 155 -3.03 -5.06 0.71
CA HIS A 155 -2.84 -4.34 -0.55
C HIS A 155 -1.89 -5.08 -1.51
N SER A 156 -0.93 -5.82 -0.96
CA SER A 156 0.12 -6.51 -1.72
C SER A 156 -0.16 -7.99 -1.96
N LYS A 157 -1.41 -8.44 -1.84
CA LYS A 157 -1.78 -9.85 -2.06
C LYS A 157 -1.53 -10.27 -3.51
N HIS A 158 -0.81 -11.38 -3.67
CA HIS A 158 -0.59 -12.05 -4.96
C HIS A 158 -1.66 -13.09 -5.24
N ALA A 159 -1.76 -13.55 -6.50
CA ALA A 159 -2.64 -14.68 -6.82
C ALA A 159 -2.15 -15.97 -6.10
N GLY A 160 -3.06 -16.89 -5.82
CA GLY A 160 -2.77 -18.08 -4.99
C GLY A 160 -1.75 -19.05 -5.60
N ASP A 161 -1.58 -19.00 -6.93
CA ASP A 161 -0.67 -19.81 -7.74
C ASP A 161 0.63 -19.07 -8.11
N THR A 162 0.83 -17.88 -7.59
CA THR A 162 1.95 -17.03 -7.98
C THR A 162 3.29 -17.57 -7.50
N LEU A 163 4.35 -17.26 -8.26
CA LEU A 163 5.73 -17.63 -7.95
C LEU A 163 6.14 -17.19 -6.54
N SER A 164 6.64 -18.15 -5.76
CA SER A 164 7.20 -17.89 -4.44
C SER A 164 8.38 -18.81 -4.18
N ALA A 165 9.52 -18.22 -3.81
CA ALA A 165 10.68 -19.00 -3.39
C ALA A 165 10.45 -19.70 -2.04
N ARG A 166 9.47 -19.23 -1.25
CA ARG A 166 9.32 -19.61 0.15
C ARG A 166 8.91 -21.08 0.28
N ARG A 167 9.69 -21.85 1.05
CA ARG A 167 9.47 -23.29 1.32
C ARG A 167 9.55 -24.19 0.08
N MET A 168 10.12 -23.74 -1.05
CA MET A 168 10.41 -24.63 -2.17
C MET A 168 11.41 -25.72 -1.74
N PRO A 169 11.16 -27.01 -2.02
CA PRO A 169 12.14 -28.05 -1.76
C PRO A 169 13.33 -27.92 -2.71
N LYS A 170 14.53 -28.27 -2.24
CA LYS A 170 15.73 -28.29 -3.09
C LYS A 170 15.65 -29.37 -4.16
N GLY A 171 15.27 -30.58 -3.76
CA GLY A 171 15.14 -31.73 -4.65
C GLY A 171 13.76 -31.83 -5.28
N THR A 172 13.67 -32.62 -6.34
CA THR A 172 12.39 -33.02 -6.94
C THR A 172 11.48 -33.64 -5.90
N SER A 173 10.22 -33.22 -5.90
CA SER A 173 9.24 -33.74 -4.94
C SER A 173 8.88 -35.20 -5.22
N ALA A 174 8.57 -35.94 -4.17
CA ALA A 174 8.04 -37.29 -4.29
C ALA A 174 6.55 -37.26 -4.66
N ALA A 175 6.07 -38.24 -5.42
CA ALA A 175 4.66 -38.31 -5.85
C ALA A 175 3.68 -38.24 -4.67
N ALA A 176 3.95 -38.98 -3.59
CA ALA A 176 3.10 -39.00 -2.39
C ALA A 176 3.08 -37.66 -1.62
N LYS A 177 4.06 -36.79 -1.83
CA LYS A 177 4.21 -35.49 -1.14
C LYS A 177 4.63 -34.42 -2.14
N ASN A 178 3.89 -34.31 -3.25
CA ASN A 178 4.18 -33.31 -4.26
C ASN A 178 4.06 -31.90 -3.64
N TRP A 179 4.95 -31.01 -4.06
CA TRP A 179 4.99 -29.66 -3.53
C TRP A 179 4.11 -28.71 -4.36
N GLY A 180 3.44 -27.80 -3.68
CA GLY A 180 2.62 -26.75 -4.24
C GLY A 180 2.38 -25.66 -3.19
N VAL A 181 1.88 -24.52 -3.63
CA VAL A 181 1.54 -23.39 -2.75
C VAL A 181 0.22 -23.68 -2.07
N GLU A 182 0.11 -23.36 -0.78
CA GLU A 182 -1.15 -23.46 -0.07
C GLU A 182 -2.04 -22.27 -0.43
N ALA A 183 -3.15 -22.55 -1.13
CA ALA A 183 -4.18 -21.57 -1.43
C ALA A 183 -5.47 -21.88 -0.66
N PRO A 184 -6.28 -20.86 -0.30
CA PRO A 184 -7.62 -21.07 0.21
C PRO A 184 -8.44 -21.91 -0.78
N MET A 185 -9.16 -22.90 -0.27
CA MET A 185 -10.08 -23.68 -1.09
C MET A 185 -11.33 -22.85 -1.35
N THR A 186 -11.72 -22.71 -2.61
CA THR A 186 -12.92 -21.97 -3.03
C THR A 186 -14.01 -22.92 -3.49
N ALA A 187 -15.26 -22.56 -3.22
CA ALA A 187 -16.43 -23.22 -3.79
C ALA A 187 -16.70 -22.73 -5.23
N SER A 188 -17.71 -23.30 -5.89
CA SER A 188 -18.08 -22.95 -7.28
C SER A 188 -18.51 -21.50 -7.45
N ASP A 189 -18.97 -20.86 -6.39
CA ASP A 189 -19.33 -19.44 -6.35
C ASP A 189 -18.16 -18.52 -5.93
N SER A 190 -16.93 -19.07 -5.88
CA SER A 190 -15.72 -18.38 -5.41
C SER A 190 -15.69 -18.01 -3.92
N SER A 191 -16.65 -18.48 -3.11
CA SER A 191 -16.59 -18.31 -1.66
C SER A 191 -15.51 -19.20 -1.02
N ILE A 192 -14.87 -18.73 0.06
CA ILE A 192 -13.82 -19.48 0.76
C ILE A 192 -14.46 -20.58 1.64
N ILE A 193 -13.96 -21.81 1.53
CA ILE A 193 -14.46 -22.94 2.31
C ILE A 193 -13.79 -22.96 3.70
N HIS A 194 -14.60 -22.98 4.75
CA HIS A 194 -14.15 -23.12 6.13
C HIS A 194 -14.27 -24.58 6.62
N ASP A 195 -13.44 -24.96 7.58
CA ASP A 195 -13.55 -26.23 8.31
C ASP A 195 -14.62 -26.16 9.41
N THR A 196 -14.83 -27.27 10.11
CA THR A 196 -15.81 -27.38 11.21
C THR A 196 -15.51 -26.48 12.41
N HIS A 197 -14.30 -25.92 12.49
CA HIS A 197 -13.85 -25.00 13.52
C HIS A 197 -13.82 -23.53 13.03
N GLY A 198 -14.22 -23.27 11.79
CA GLY A 198 -14.23 -21.95 11.17
C GLY A 198 -12.88 -21.51 10.58
N ASN A 199 -11.86 -22.37 10.52
CA ASN A 199 -10.61 -22.04 9.86
C ASN A 199 -10.72 -22.22 8.35
N ILE A 200 -9.98 -21.43 7.58
CA ILE A 200 -9.93 -21.56 6.12
C ILE A 200 -9.30 -22.91 5.74
N ARG A 201 -10.04 -23.73 4.97
CA ARG A 201 -9.48 -24.93 4.34
C ARG A 201 -8.51 -24.52 3.24
N LYS A 202 -7.37 -25.19 3.19
CA LYS A 202 -6.34 -24.93 2.19
C LYS A 202 -6.13 -26.15 1.29
N ILE A 203 -5.83 -25.89 0.03
CA ILE A 203 -5.44 -26.87 -0.96
C ILE A 203 -4.04 -26.52 -1.48
N LYS A 204 -3.28 -27.53 -1.92
CA LYS A 204 -2.02 -27.31 -2.62
C LYS A 204 -2.29 -27.10 -4.11
N VAL A 205 -1.94 -25.93 -4.62
CA VAL A 205 -2.01 -25.60 -6.04
C VAL A 205 -0.60 -25.56 -6.65
N PRO A 206 -0.42 -25.99 -7.90
CA PRO A 206 0.84 -25.81 -8.59
C PRO A 206 1.11 -24.31 -8.78
N MET A 207 2.36 -23.89 -8.65
CA MET A 207 2.74 -22.54 -9.07
C MET A 207 2.62 -22.40 -10.57
N GLY A 208 2.33 -21.17 -11.02
CA GLY A 208 2.50 -20.74 -12.40
C GLY A 208 3.94 -20.91 -12.89
N GLU A 209 4.12 -20.73 -14.19
CA GLU A 209 5.43 -20.87 -14.83
C GLU A 209 6.37 -19.72 -14.45
N GLY A 210 7.65 -20.07 -14.27
CA GLY A 210 8.73 -19.10 -14.16
C GLY A 210 9.12 -18.53 -15.52
N LYS A 211 10.18 -17.74 -15.55
CA LYS A 211 10.83 -17.32 -16.80
C LYS A 211 12.32 -17.68 -16.78
N LEU A 212 12.79 -18.19 -17.92
CA LEU A 212 14.21 -18.37 -18.18
C LEU A 212 14.88 -17.01 -18.49
N PRO A 213 16.22 -16.92 -18.43
CA PRO A 213 16.95 -15.69 -18.75
C PRO A 213 16.71 -15.14 -20.16
N ASP A 214 16.32 -15.99 -21.11
CA ASP A 214 15.96 -15.62 -22.47
C ASP A 214 14.50 -15.11 -22.60
N GLY A 215 13.75 -15.09 -21.49
CA GLY A 215 12.36 -14.65 -21.42
C GLY A 215 11.32 -15.74 -21.71
N THR A 216 11.75 -16.95 -22.10
CA THR A 216 10.84 -18.07 -22.35
C THR A 216 10.24 -18.60 -21.05
N ALA A 217 9.06 -19.20 -21.13
CA ALA A 217 8.39 -19.78 -19.97
C ALA A 217 9.18 -20.97 -19.42
N GLN A 218 9.35 -21.02 -18.10
CA GLN A 218 9.97 -22.12 -17.38
C GLN A 218 8.91 -22.93 -16.60
N PRO A 219 8.54 -24.13 -17.07
CA PRO A 219 7.72 -25.03 -16.28
C PRO A 219 8.45 -25.39 -14.98
N LEU A 220 7.83 -25.15 -13.82
CA LEU A 220 8.39 -25.53 -12.52
C LEU A 220 8.06 -26.98 -12.13
N TYR A 221 7.18 -27.60 -12.89
CA TYR A 221 6.77 -28.99 -12.80
C TYR A 221 7.22 -29.71 -14.07
N PHE A 222 7.49 -31.01 -13.99
CA PHE A 222 7.82 -31.78 -15.18
C PHE A 222 6.61 -31.88 -16.11
N LEU A 223 6.83 -31.60 -17.40
CA LEU A 223 5.79 -31.64 -18.43
C LEU A 223 5.31 -33.08 -18.70
N PRO A 224 4.12 -33.23 -19.31
CA PRO A 224 3.66 -34.52 -19.83
C PRO A 224 4.72 -35.19 -20.71
N GLY A 225 4.88 -36.51 -20.58
CA GLY A 225 5.90 -37.29 -21.29
C GLY A 225 7.22 -37.49 -20.55
N HIS A 226 7.47 -36.75 -19.46
CA HIS A 226 8.62 -37.00 -18.58
C HIS A 226 8.31 -38.11 -17.55
N PRO A 227 9.27 -38.98 -17.14
CA PRO A 227 9.04 -40.02 -16.12
C PRO A 227 8.54 -39.50 -14.77
N LYS A 228 8.75 -38.20 -14.51
CA LYS A 228 8.33 -37.49 -13.29
C LYS A 228 7.23 -36.45 -13.56
N ALA A 229 6.47 -36.60 -14.64
CA ALA A 229 5.43 -35.64 -15.06
C ALA A 229 4.52 -35.22 -13.90
N GLY A 230 4.21 -33.93 -13.83
CA GLY A 230 3.40 -33.33 -12.77
C GLY A 230 4.11 -33.14 -11.43
N LEU A 231 5.31 -33.70 -11.23
CA LEU A 231 6.08 -33.48 -10.00
C LEU A 231 6.83 -32.15 -10.04
N PHE A 232 6.88 -31.48 -8.89
CA PHE A 232 7.66 -30.26 -8.75
C PHE A 232 9.16 -30.55 -8.87
N LYS A 233 9.85 -29.82 -9.75
CA LYS A 233 11.25 -30.08 -10.12
C LYS A 233 12.24 -29.94 -8.98
N GLY A 234 11.97 -29.02 -8.04
CA GLY A 234 12.91 -28.64 -6.98
C GLY A 234 13.86 -27.53 -7.41
N MET A 235 14.31 -26.71 -6.45
CA MET A 235 15.15 -25.56 -6.74
C MET A 235 16.45 -25.93 -7.47
N ALA A 236 17.06 -27.09 -7.19
CA ALA A 236 18.32 -27.48 -7.83
C ALA A 236 18.16 -27.65 -9.34
N VAL A 237 17.11 -28.34 -9.80
CA VAL A 237 16.82 -28.54 -11.23
C VAL A 237 16.44 -27.21 -11.88
N ILE A 238 15.59 -26.42 -11.22
CA ILE A 238 15.14 -25.11 -11.72
C ILE A 238 16.32 -24.15 -11.90
N LEU A 239 17.27 -24.13 -10.96
CA LEU A 239 18.49 -23.33 -11.06
C LEU A 239 19.41 -23.83 -12.18
N GLN A 240 19.54 -25.14 -12.37
CA GLN A 240 20.35 -25.71 -13.47
C GLN A 240 19.80 -25.32 -14.84
N GLU A 241 18.47 -25.40 -15.01
CA GLU A 241 17.78 -24.96 -16.23
C GLU A 241 18.01 -23.47 -16.53
N ARG A 242 18.27 -22.66 -15.49
CA ARG A 242 18.62 -21.23 -15.61
C ARG A 242 20.11 -20.97 -15.84
N GLY A 243 20.93 -22.01 -15.97
CA GLY A 243 22.39 -21.90 -16.09
C GLY A 243 23.14 -21.67 -14.77
N LEU A 244 22.45 -21.71 -13.63
CA LEU A 244 23.00 -21.49 -12.28
C LEU A 244 23.48 -22.80 -11.65
N ILE A 245 24.47 -23.43 -12.31
CA ILE A 245 24.93 -24.78 -11.98
C ILE A 245 25.60 -24.84 -10.59
N ASN A 246 26.39 -23.82 -10.22
CA ASN A 246 27.08 -23.80 -8.92
C ASN A 246 26.08 -23.53 -7.78
N GLU A 247 25.14 -22.65 -8.02
CA GLU A 247 24.08 -22.27 -7.09
C GLU A 247 23.13 -23.44 -6.81
N SER A 248 22.91 -24.31 -7.81
CA SER A 248 22.12 -25.54 -7.63
C SER A 248 22.71 -26.51 -6.59
N LYS A 249 24.03 -26.42 -6.35
CA LYS A 249 24.75 -27.28 -5.41
C LYS A 249 24.68 -26.76 -3.97
N LEU A 250 24.36 -25.48 -3.77
CA LEU A 250 24.25 -24.86 -2.45
C LEU A 250 23.23 -25.58 -1.56
N ARG A 251 23.32 -25.35 -0.24
CA ARG A 251 22.27 -25.82 0.69
C ARG A 251 20.90 -25.24 0.31
N ALA A 252 19.83 -25.95 0.67
CA ALA A 252 18.45 -25.56 0.34
C ALA A 252 18.14 -24.14 0.87
N GLU A 253 18.39 -23.92 2.16
CA GLU A 253 18.17 -22.66 2.85
C GLU A 253 19.18 -22.47 3.98
N CYS A 254 19.41 -21.22 4.38
CA CYS A 254 20.12 -20.89 5.61
C CYS A 254 19.22 -21.16 6.83
N LYS A 255 19.82 -21.51 7.97
CA LYS A 255 19.08 -21.86 9.20
C LYS A 255 18.08 -20.75 9.58
N GLY A 256 16.80 -21.11 9.61
CA GLY A 256 15.72 -20.19 9.98
C GLY A 256 15.51 -19.02 9.01
N PHE A 257 15.88 -19.18 7.73
CA PHE A 257 15.84 -18.11 6.72
C PHE A 257 16.73 -16.89 7.04
N LYS A 258 17.70 -17.04 7.95
CA LYS A 258 18.62 -15.97 8.35
C LYS A 258 19.87 -16.00 7.48
N CYS A 259 19.81 -15.34 6.33
CA CYS A 259 20.96 -15.14 5.46
C CYS A 259 21.79 -13.94 5.93
N LEU A 260 23.11 -13.97 5.69
CA LEU A 260 23.97 -12.83 5.98
C LEU A 260 23.49 -11.59 5.20
N PRO A 261 23.41 -10.41 5.83
CA PRO A 261 23.03 -9.18 5.13
C PRO A 261 23.92 -8.94 3.90
N GLY A 262 23.30 -8.68 2.75
CA GLY A 262 24.01 -8.43 1.48
C GLY A 262 24.39 -9.68 0.67
N ALA A 263 24.42 -10.87 1.28
CA ALA A 263 24.67 -12.12 0.55
C ALA A 263 23.46 -12.51 -0.29
N LYS A 264 23.66 -12.75 -1.60
CA LYS A 264 22.57 -13.10 -2.54
C LYS A 264 22.57 -14.58 -2.97
N ASP A 265 23.66 -15.27 -2.68
CA ASP A 265 24.03 -16.58 -3.23
C ASP A 265 24.40 -17.59 -2.14
N CYS A 266 23.92 -17.36 -0.91
CA CYS A 266 24.27 -18.18 0.25
C CYS A 266 23.51 -19.53 0.36
N CYS A 267 22.42 -19.72 -0.40
CA CYS A 267 21.60 -20.93 -0.47
C CYS A 267 20.68 -20.88 -1.70
N CYS A 268 20.19 -22.05 -2.17
CA CYS A 268 19.31 -22.12 -3.33
C CYS A 268 18.07 -21.24 -3.17
N TRP A 269 17.47 -21.22 -1.96
CA TRP A 269 16.33 -20.38 -1.64
C TRP A 269 16.61 -18.89 -1.90
N HIS A 270 17.76 -18.39 -1.42
CA HIS A 270 18.11 -16.98 -1.56
C HIS A 270 18.37 -16.61 -3.03
N VAL A 271 19.03 -17.50 -3.77
CA VAL A 271 19.27 -17.32 -5.21
C VAL A 271 17.94 -17.28 -5.96
N MET A 272 17.04 -18.24 -5.70
CA MET A 272 15.69 -18.29 -6.28
C MET A 272 14.86 -17.05 -5.94
N TYR A 273 14.88 -16.63 -4.68
CA TYR A 273 14.16 -15.44 -4.21
C TYR A 273 14.58 -14.15 -4.94
N ASN A 274 15.85 -14.04 -5.35
CA ASN A 274 16.35 -12.87 -6.07
C ASN A 274 16.30 -13.01 -7.60
N GLN A 275 15.72 -14.08 -8.13
CA GLN A 275 15.49 -14.19 -9.57
C GLN A 275 14.46 -13.13 -10.02
N PRO A 276 14.63 -12.51 -11.20
CA PRO A 276 13.78 -11.39 -11.63
C PRO A 276 12.28 -11.72 -11.60
N ASP A 277 11.88 -12.86 -12.14
CA ASP A 277 10.49 -13.32 -12.19
C ASP A 277 9.88 -13.63 -10.81
N PHE A 278 10.69 -13.97 -9.82
CA PHE A 278 10.26 -14.16 -8.42
C PHE A 278 10.17 -12.84 -7.63
N VAL A 279 10.91 -11.81 -8.05
CA VAL A 279 10.90 -10.49 -7.39
C VAL A 279 9.85 -9.56 -7.99
N GLU A 280 9.65 -9.61 -9.31
CA GLU A 280 8.78 -8.70 -10.07
C GLU A 280 7.31 -9.14 -10.12
N VAL A 281 6.96 -10.07 -9.23
CA VAL A 281 5.60 -10.54 -9.07
C VAL A 281 4.69 -9.39 -8.66
N LYS A 282 3.64 -9.17 -9.46
CA LYS A 282 2.64 -8.14 -9.19
C LYS A 282 1.56 -8.63 -8.23
N SER A 283 1.06 -7.72 -7.40
CA SER A 283 -0.16 -7.93 -6.62
C SER A 283 -1.39 -7.97 -7.52
N LEU A 284 -2.47 -8.59 -7.03
CA LEU A 284 -3.77 -8.58 -7.69
C LEU A 284 -4.29 -7.15 -7.92
N LEU A 285 -4.03 -6.26 -6.95
CA LEU A 285 -4.37 -4.85 -7.04
C LEU A 285 -3.65 -4.15 -8.20
N GLU A 286 -2.33 -4.32 -8.32
CA GLU A 286 -1.56 -3.77 -9.44
C GLU A 286 -2.05 -4.29 -10.79
N ILE A 287 -2.40 -5.58 -10.88
CA ILE A 287 -2.93 -6.18 -12.10
C ILE A 287 -4.28 -5.55 -12.47
N ALA A 288 -5.20 -5.46 -11.50
CA ALA A 288 -6.54 -4.91 -11.71
C ALA A 288 -6.49 -3.43 -12.12
N CYS A 289 -5.71 -2.60 -11.43
CA CYS A 289 -5.56 -1.19 -11.75
C CYS A 289 -4.86 -0.98 -13.10
N LYS A 290 -3.81 -1.74 -13.40
CA LYS A 290 -3.09 -1.64 -14.67
C LYS A 290 -3.99 -2.00 -15.85
N ALA A 291 -4.86 -3.00 -15.73
CA ALA A 291 -5.83 -3.37 -16.76
C ALA A 291 -6.79 -2.21 -17.11
N ARG A 292 -6.96 -1.26 -16.19
CA ARG A 292 -7.78 -0.06 -16.33
C ARG A 292 -6.98 1.22 -16.57
N GLY A 293 -5.68 1.10 -16.84
CA GLY A 293 -4.80 2.22 -17.16
C GLY A 293 -4.33 3.04 -15.95
N CYS A 294 -4.57 2.60 -14.72
CA CYS A 294 -4.10 3.28 -13.50
C CYS A 294 -2.85 2.61 -12.94
N LEU A 295 -1.84 3.42 -12.59
CA LEU A 295 -0.64 2.94 -11.93
C LEU A 295 -0.88 2.85 -10.41
N VAL A 296 -0.37 1.79 -9.79
CA VAL A 296 -0.34 1.63 -8.33
C VAL A 296 1.08 1.84 -7.83
N ILE A 297 1.23 2.64 -6.77
CA ILE A 297 2.50 2.80 -6.05
C ILE A 297 2.29 2.43 -4.59
N PHE A 298 3.08 1.48 -4.09
CA PHE A 298 3.12 1.23 -2.65
C PHE A 298 4.13 2.13 -1.97
N LEU A 299 3.76 2.69 -0.82
CA LEU A 299 4.67 3.37 0.07
C LEU A 299 5.73 2.40 0.62
N PRO A 300 6.91 2.88 1.02
CA PRO A 300 7.86 2.09 1.77
C PRO A 300 7.27 1.55 3.09
N LYS A 301 7.62 0.30 3.47
CA LYS A 301 7.19 -0.29 4.76
C LYS A 301 7.64 0.56 5.94
N PHE A 302 6.74 0.79 6.89
CA PHE A 302 6.96 1.58 8.11
C PHE A 302 7.26 3.06 7.89
N HIS A 303 6.70 3.63 6.83
CA HIS A 303 6.86 5.04 6.50
C HIS A 303 5.49 5.74 6.36
N CYS A 304 4.66 5.70 7.42
CA CYS A 304 3.34 6.34 7.42
C CYS A 304 3.44 7.87 7.31
N GLU A 305 4.59 8.46 7.66
CA GLU A 305 4.86 9.88 7.43
C GLU A 305 4.87 10.27 5.95
N LEU A 306 4.86 9.32 5.02
CA LEU A 306 4.74 9.58 3.59
C LEU A 306 3.29 9.55 3.09
N ASN A 307 2.33 9.23 3.96
CA ASN A 307 0.92 9.13 3.62
C ASN A 307 0.14 10.29 4.24
N PHE A 308 -0.06 11.39 3.51
CA PHE A 308 -0.68 12.59 4.10
C PHE A 308 -2.16 12.39 4.48
N ILE A 309 -2.81 11.34 3.97
CA ILE A 309 -4.17 10.96 4.38
C ILE A 309 -4.26 10.70 5.89
N GLU A 310 -3.16 10.29 6.54
CA GLU A 310 -3.09 10.09 7.99
C GLU A 310 -3.36 11.38 8.76
N GLN A 311 -2.90 12.52 8.22
CA GLN A 311 -3.19 13.83 8.78
C GLN A 311 -4.66 14.23 8.57
N CYS A 312 -5.25 13.81 7.45
CA CYS A 312 -6.68 14.01 7.16
C CYS A 312 -7.53 13.20 8.15
N TRP A 313 -7.16 11.94 8.44
CA TRP A 313 -7.79 11.15 9.50
C TRP A 313 -7.61 11.77 10.88
N GLY A 314 -6.40 12.27 11.18
CA GLY A 314 -6.11 12.97 12.43
C GLY A 314 -7.02 14.19 12.64
N TRP A 315 -7.21 14.99 11.59
CA TRP A 315 -8.15 16.12 11.60
C TRP A 315 -9.60 15.65 11.81
N ALA A 316 -10.07 14.72 11.00
CA ALA A 316 -11.44 14.21 11.08
C ALA A 316 -11.74 13.63 12.47
N LYS A 317 -10.81 12.86 13.06
CA LYS A 317 -10.96 12.32 14.43
C LYS A 317 -10.93 13.41 15.50
N ARG A 318 -10.14 14.47 15.31
CA ARG A 318 -10.16 15.62 16.23
C ARG A 318 -11.54 16.27 16.24
N VAL A 319 -12.10 16.58 15.07
CA VAL A 319 -13.43 17.19 14.95
C VAL A 319 -14.53 16.24 15.44
N TYR A 320 -14.45 14.96 15.13
CA TYR A 320 -15.40 13.94 15.58
C TYR A 320 -15.52 13.87 17.11
N ARG A 321 -14.43 14.10 17.83
CA ARG A 321 -14.44 14.10 19.31
C ARG A 321 -15.23 15.25 19.93
N GLU A 322 -15.54 16.29 19.14
CA GLU A 322 -16.33 17.46 19.54
C GLU A 322 -17.85 17.22 19.36
N PHE A 323 -18.24 16.16 18.63
CA PHE A 323 -19.65 15.85 18.38
C PHE A 323 -20.34 15.28 19.64
N PRO A 324 -21.67 15.47 19.77
CA PRO A 324 -22.41 14.92 20.89
C PRO A 324 -22.28 13.40 20.97
N ALA A 325 -22.34 12.87 22.19
CA ALA A 325 -22.38 11.43 22.42
C ALA A 325 -23.70 10.87 21.87
N SER A 326 -23.62 9.73 21.17
CA SER A 326 -24.80 8.97 20.75
C SER A 326 -24.51 7.48 20.86
N SER A 327 -25.54 6.71 21.21
CA SER A 327 -25.53 5.25 21.20
C SER A 327 -26.01 4.65 19.88
N LYS A 328 -26.46 5.46 18.91
CA LYS A 328 -27.01 5.00 17.64
C LYS A 328 -25.94 4.91 16.58
N GLU A 329 -25.86 3.76 15.88
CA GLU A 329 -24.93 3.59 14.76
C GLU A 329 -25.20 4.54 13.59
N ALA A 330 -26.46 4.88 13.34
CA ALA A 330 -26.82 5.87 12.31
C ALA A 330 -26.22 7.26 12.61
N ASP A 331 -26.11 7.63 13.89
CA ASP A 331 -25.43 8.87 14.26
C ASP A 331 -23.92 8.74 14.07
N LEU A 332 -23.32 7.58 14.36
CA LEU A 332 -21.90 7.32 14.09
C LEU A 332 -21.60 7.47 12.59
N GLU A 333 -22.39 6.85 11.71
CA GLU A 333 -22.21 6.93 10.25
C GLU A 333 -22.34 8.38 9.74
N ARG A 334 -23.43 9.08 10.11
CA ARG A 334 -23.66 10.47 9.72
C ARG A 334 -22.52 11.38 10.20
N ASN A 335 -22.10 11.21 11.45
CA ASN A 335 -21.05 12.04 12.05
C ASN A 335 -19.70 11.78 11.38
N VAL A 336 -19.37 10.51 11.05
CA VAL A 336 -18.14 10.17 10.33
C VAL A 336 -18.14 10.85 8.97
N LEU A 337 -19.20 10.70 8.16
CA LEU A 337 -19.27 11.39 6.86
C LEU A 337 -19.12 12.90 7.00
N GLN A 338 -19.82 13.51 7.97
CA GLN A 338 -19.74 14.95 8.20
C GLN A 338 -18.33 15.44 8.55
N VAL A 339 -17.56 14.68 9.34
CA VAL A 339 -16.19 15.09 9.69
C VAL A 339 -15.19 14.88 8.57
N LEU A 340 -15.43 13.92 7.67
CA LEU A 340 -14.58 13.73 6.49
C LEU A 340 -14.69 14.94 5.55
N GLU A 341 -15.92 15.41 5.30
CA GLU A 341 -16.19 16.62 4.52
C GLU A 341 -15.63 17.89 5.18
N SER A 342 -15.38 17.87 6.51
CA SER A 342 -14.88 19.04 7.26
C SER A 342 -13.39 19.31 7.10
N VAL A 343 -12.63 18.41 6.46
CA VAL A 343 -11.19 18.56 6.28
C VAL A 343 -10.93 19.57 5.16
N PRO A 344 -10.33 20.76 5.43
CA PRO A 344 -10.17 21.76 4.40
C PRO A 344 -9.14 21.34 3.34
N LEU A 345 -9.45 21.57 2.05
CA LEU A 345 -8.54 21.26 0.94
C LEU A 345 -7.17 21.93 1.09
N VAL A 346 -7.15 23.18 1.56
CA VAL A 346 -5.90 23.91 1.85
C VAL A 346 -5.06 23.19 2.91
N SER A 347 -5.68 22.58 3.92
CA SER A 347 -4.97 21.78 4.91
C SER A 347 -4.39 20.50 4.29
N MET A 348 -5.12 19.85 3.39
CA MET A 348 -4.62 18.67 2.66
C MET A 348 -3.42 19.01 1.77
N ARG A 349 -3.47 20.14 1.06
CA ARG A 349 -2.32 20.69 0.30
C ARG A 349 -1.11 20.93 1.20
N TRP A 350 -1.33 21.53 2.38
CA TRP A 350 -0.27 21.69 3.39
C TRP A 350 0.33 20.37 3.86
N TYR A 351 -0.51 19.36 4.13
CA TYR A 351 -0.04 18.04 4.56
C TYR A 351 0.79 17.36 3.48
N ASP A 352 0.33 17.42 2.22
CA ASP A 352 1.10 16.94 1.08
C ASP A 352 2.45 17.65 0.99
N ILE A 353 2.54 18.98 1.08
CA ILE A 353 3.83 19.68 1.05
C ILE A 353 4.77 19.24 2.17
N LEU A 354 4.27 19.15 3.41
CA LEU A 354 5.09 18.84 4.58
C LEU A 354 5.62 17.40 4.55
N LEU A 355 4.79 16.46 4.09
CA LEU A 355 5.07 15.01 4.14
C LEU A 355 5.66 14.49 2.82
N SER A 356 5.30 15.11 1.70
CA SER A 356 5.90 14.88 0.39
C SER A 356 7.16 15.72 0.18
N SER A 357 7.69 16.40 1.21
CA SER A 357 8.82 17.33 1.01
C SER A 357 9.94 16.61 0.28
N ARG A 358 10.05 17.00 -1.00
CA ARG A 358 10.91 16.42 -2.04
C ARG A 358 12.38 16.45 -1.60
N GLN A 359 12.71 17.28 -0.62
CA GLN A 359 13.99 17.37 0.08
C GLN A 359 14.35 16.11 0.90
N PHE A 360 13.42 15.45 1.61
CA PHE A 360 13.74 14.20 2.34
C PHE A 360 14.15 13.06 1.39
N TYR A 361 13.62 13.07 0.17
CA TYR A 361 13.87 12.06 -0.85
C TYR A 361 15.17 12.30 -1.63
N GLN A 362 15.51 13.56 -1.92
CA GLN A 362 16.76 13.91 -2.61
C GLN A 362 18.00 13.69 -1.74
N HIS A 363 17.90 13.86 -0.41
CA HIS A 363 19.05 13.79 0.50
C HIS A 363 19.29 12.43 1.17
N ARG A 364 18.69 11.34 0.67
CA ARG A 364 18.94 9.96 1.14
C ARG A 364 18.81 9.76 2.67
N LEU A 365 17.92 10.52 3.32
CA LEU A 365 17.82 10.49 4.77
C LEU A 365 17.23 9.16 5.25
N ASP A 366 17.89 8.51 6.20
CA ASP A 366 17.38 7.30 6.84
C ASP A 366 16.11 7.61 7.66
N GLY A 367 15.28 6.60 7.96
CA GLY A 367 14.01 6.81 8.67
C GLY A 367 14.15 7.34 10.11
N ARG A 368 15.25 7.03 10.81
CA ARG A 368 15.55 7.58 12.14
C ARG A 368 15.94 9.05 12.05
N LEU A 369 16.71 9.42 11.03
CA LEU A 369 17.13 10.79 10.76
C LEU A 369 15.92 11.63 10.33
N ALA A 370 15.03 11.10 9.48
CA ALA A 370 13.78 11.76 9.11
C ALA A 370 12.84 11.99 10.32
N ALA A 371 12.69 10.99 11.19
CA ALA A 371 11.94 11.13 12.44
C ALA A 371 12.59 12.13 13.41
N TRP A 372 13.93 12.15 13.49
CA TRP A 372 14.68 13.11 14.31
C TRP A 372 14.52 14.54 13.77
N VAL A 373 14.62 14.75 12.46
CA VAL A 373 14.39 16.06 11.81
C VAL A 373 12.96 16.53 12.08
N SER A 374 11.96 15.67 11.90
CA SER A 374 10.54 15.96 12.19
C SER A 374 10.30 16.30 13.67
N LYS A 375 11.03 15.66 14.60
CA LYS A 375 10.92 15.91 16.04
C LYS A 375 11.65 17.19 16.48
N LYS A 376 12.80 17.50 15.86
CA LYS A 376 13.62 18.69 16.15
C LYS A 376 12.98 19.97 15.60
N TYR A 377 12.22 19.88 14.50
CA TYR A 377 11.65 21.05 13.83
C TYR A 377 10.13 21.07 13.87
N ARG A 378 9.56 21.55 14.99
CA ARG A 378 8.12 21.85 15.13
C ARG A 378 7.72 23.25 14.61
N GLY A 379 8.67 24.05 14.10
CA GLY A 379 8.45 25.50 13.90
C GLY A 379 8.99 26.15 12.62
N HIS A 380 9.83 25.50 11.81
CA HIS A 380 10.34 26.09 10.56
C HIS A 380 10.01 25.21 9.35
N ARG A 381 9.42 25.84 8.33
CA ARG A 381 8.74 25.20 7.17
C ARG A 381 9.62 25.05 5.91
N VAL A 382 10.95 25.24 6.04
CA VAL A 382 11.93 25.04 4.95
C VAL A 382 13.24 24.50 5.55
N ILE A 383 13.87 23.52 4.90
CA ILE A 383 15.21 23.06 5.26
C ILE A 383 16.22 24.05 4.66
N THR A 384 16.93 24.80 5.50
CA THR A 384 17.96 25.75 5.06
C THR A 384 19.25 25.02 4.69
N GLU A 385 20.10 25.66 3.89
CA GLU A 385 21.39 25.10 3.44
C GLU A 385 22.32 24.75 4.60
N THR A 386 22.28 25.53 5.69
CA THR A 386 23.00 25.25 6.94
C THR A 386 22.47 24.01 7.66
N LEU A 387 21.15 23.80 7.61
CA LEU A 387 20.52 22.61 8.19
C LEU A 387 20.83 21.36 7.35
N MET A 388 20.93 21.50 6.04
CA MET A 388 21.40 20.42 5.18
C MET A 388 22.80 19.95 5.58
N GLN A 389 23.70 20.87 5.90
CA GLN A 389 25.04 20.54 6.40
C GLN A 389 24.98 19.82 7.77
N GLU A 390 24.11 20.25 8.71
CA GLU A 390 23.92 19.53 9.98
C GLU A 390 23.40 18.10 9.79
N ILE A 391 22.47 17.92 8.85
CA ILE A 391 21.88 16.62 8.50
C ILE A 391 22.93 15.70 7.87
N GLU A 392 23.76 16.22 6.97
CA GLU A 392 24.87 15.47 6.36
C GLU A 392 25.93 15.05 7.38
N VAL A 393 26.27 15.92 8.34
CA VAL A 393 27.18 15.60 9.45
C VAL A 393 26.57 14.54 10.37
N ALA A 394 25.27 14.62 10.68
CA ALA A 394 24.58 13.63 11.49
C ALA A 394 24.46 12.27 10.77
N ALA A 395 24.21 12.28 9.46
CA ALA A 395 24.21 11.08 8.63
C ALA A 395 25.60 10.44 8.59
N ALA A 396 26.67 11.22 8.38
CA ALA A 396 28.04 10.72 8.37
C ALA A 396 28.45 10.05 9.69
N LYS A 397 27.98 10.56 10.84
CA LYS A 397 28.20 9.96 12.16
C LYS A 397 27.42 8.67 12.41
N ALA A 398 26.33 8.43 11.68
CA ALA A 398 25.53 7.21 11.82
C ALA A 398 26.06 6.05 10.95
N PHE A 399 26.93 6.34 9.99
CA PHE A 399 27.59 5.37 9.11
C PHE A 399 29.07 5.11 9.45
N ALA A 400 29.61 5.79 10.47
CA ALA A 400 30.87 5.46 11.14
C ALA A 400 30.58 4.56 12.35
#